data_AF-A0A7V9RPL0-F1
#
_entry.id   AF-A0A7V9RPL0-F1
#
_cell.length_a   1.000
_cell.length_b   1.000
_cell.length_c   1.000
_cell.angle_alpha   90.00
_cell.angle_beta   90.00
_cell.angle_gamma   90.00
#
_symmetry.space_group_name_H-M   'P 1'
#
loop_
_entity.id
_entity.type
_entity.pdbx_description
1 polymer ?
#
loop_
_entity_poly.entity_id
_entity_poly.type
_entity_poly.pdbx_seq_one_letter_code
_entity_poly.pdbx_strand_id
1 'polypeptide(L)'
;MSSDEQQEEERQRTADRVLSIIEDVIYWAIAVVLVAGALVLLWVQIYAFTKLADEGSETVLVEILDGLLLVFIFVELLFAVRATLRSHEIVAEPFLIVGIIVCIKEIVVLSVQSAKLLSDGPEFARAITEVGILGGLVLLLSIAMYVLRLRREEAADDVAEEAADAADEADEAERSLEQAGREREQAGKTRAAAGKREGQS
;
A
#
# COMPACT_ATOMS: atom_id res chain seq x y z
N MET A 1 34.30 21.73 -12.62
CA MET A 1 34.24 20.29 -12.33
C MET A 1 35.61 19.84 -11.90
N SER A 2 35.82 19.85 -10.59
CA SER A 2 37.05 19.45 -9.91
C SER A 2 37.04 17.94 -9.66
N SER A 3 38.21 17.32 -9.68
CA SER A 3 38.42 15.88 -9.51
C SER A 3 37.81 15.27 -8.24
N ASP A 4 37.46 16.11 -7.25
CA ASP A 4 36.80 15.70 -6.01
C ASP A 4 35.31 15.35 -6.19
N GLU A 5 34.60 16.00 -7.12
CA GLU A 5 33.17 15.72 -7.38
C GLU A 5 32.96 14.35 -8.07
N GLN A 6 33.92 13.93 -8.91
CA GLN A 6 33.88 12.61 -9.58
C GLN A 6 34.15 11.45 -8.61
N GLN A 7 34.93 11.67 -7.55
CA GLN A 7 35.30 10.64 -6.58
C GLN A 7 34.18 10.36 -5.56
N GLU A 8 33.35 11.38 -5.26
CA GLU A 8 32.16 11.24 -4.42
C GLU A 8 31.03 10.48 -5.14
N GLU A 9 30.80 10.75 -6.43
CA GLU A 9 29.80 10.04 -7.25
C GLU A 9 30.12 8.53 -7.42
N GLU A 10 31.40 8.16 -7.60
CA GLU A 10 31.81 6.76 -7.70
C GLU A 10 31.67 6.00 -6.36
N ARG A 11 31.96 6.67 -5.22
CA ARG A 11 31.75 6.07 -3.89
C ARG A 11 30.29 5.82 -3.58
N GLN A 12 29.41 6.76 -3.93
CA GLN A 12 27.96 6.62 -3.72
C GLN A 12 27.40 5.43 -4.51
N ARG A 13 27.75 5.30 -5.79
CA ARG A 13 27.32 4.15 -6.62
C ARG A 13 27.81 2.80 -6.11
N THR A 14 29.02 2.76 -5.55
CA THR A 14 29.60 1.51 -5.02
C THR A 14 28.97 1.15 -3.68
N ALA A 15 28.70 2.14 -2.82
CA ALA A 15 28.01 1.95 -1.55
C ALA A 15 26.58 1.44 -1.78
N ASP A 16 25.81 2.07 -2.67
CA ASP A 16 24.44 1.66 -2.99
C ASP A 16 24.38 0.24 -3.54
N ARG A 17 25.36 -0.14 -4.38
CA ARG A 17 25.43 -1.50 -4.94
C ARG A 17 25.74 -2.55 -3.89
N VAL A 18 26.65 -2.28 -2.96
CA VAL A 18 26.95 -3.20 -1.87
C VAL A 18 25.76 -3.31 -0.92
N LEU A 19 25.08 -2.19 -0.64
CA LEU A 19 23.90 -2.16 0.22
C LEU A 19 22.76 -3.02 -0.35
N SER A 20 22.45 -2.85 -1.64
CA SER A 20 21.43 -3.63 -2.34
C SER A 20 21.74 -5.13 -2.35
N ILE A 21 22.99 -5.53 -2.57
CA ILE A 21 23.38 -6.95 -2.53
C ILE A 21 23.18 -7.54 -1.14
N ILE A 22 23.57 -6.81 -0.09
CA ILE A 22 23.41 -7.26 1.30
C ILE A 22 21.92 -7.39 1.65
N GLU A 23 21.12 -6.40 1.26
CA GLU A 23 19.67 -6.39 1.45
C GLU A 23 19.01 -7.61 0.79
N ASP A 24 19.32 -7.88 -0.47
CA ASP A 24 18.80 -9.04 -1.21
C ASP A 24 19.17 -10.37 -0.54
N VAL A 25 20.43 -10.51 -0.09
CA VAL A 25 20.91 -11.71 0.60
C VAL A 25 20.18 -11.93 1.92
N ILE A 26 19.98 -10.86 2.70
CA ILE A 26 19.25 -10.93 3.97
C ILE A 26 17.81 -11.35 3.72
N TYR A 27 17.12 -10.74 2.75
CA TYR A 27 15.74 -11.09 2.45
C TYR A 27 15.60 -12.52 1.95
N TRP A 28 16.53 -13.00 1.11
CA TRP A 28 16.52 -14.39 0.66
C TRP A 28 16.74 -15.36 1.82
N ALA A 29 17.67 -15.06 2.73
CA ALA A 29 17.92 -15.87 3.91
C ALA A 29 16.68 -15.95 4.82
N ILE A 30 16.04 -14.82 5.10
CA ILE A 30 14.79 -14.76 5.89
C ILE A 30 13.70 -15.60 5.22
N ALA A 31 13.50 -15.44 3.91
CA ALA A 31 12.49 -16.18 3.17
C ALA A 31 12.73 -17.69 3.23
N VAL A 32 13.98 -18.14 3.07
CA VAL A 32 14.34 -19.56 3.15
C VAL A 32 14.04 -20.13 4.54
N VAL A 33 14.43 -19.42 5.60
CA VAL A 33 14.17 -19.86 6.99
C VAL A 33 12.68 -19.95 7.28
N LEU A 34 11.89 -18.94 6.86
CA LEU A 34 10.45 -18.92 7.05
C LEU A 34 9.75 -20.05 6.28
N VAL A 35 10.13 -20.28 5.02
CA VAL A 35 9.57 -21.38 4.22
C VAL A 35 9.91 -22.74 4.83
N ALA A 36 11.18 -22.97 5.16
CA ALA A 36 11.61 -24.24 5.75
C ALA A 36 10.91 -24.50 7.09
N GLY A 37 10.84 -23.50 7.97
CA GLY A 37 10.15 -23.59 9.25
C GLY A 37 8.66 -23.86 9.09
N ALA A 38 7.98 -23.14 8.18
CA ALA A 38 6.56 -23.37 7.88
C ALA A 38 6.31 -24.81 7.41
N LEU A 39 7.16 -25.33 6.51
CA LEU A 39 7.02 -26.70 6.00
C LEU A 39 7.24 -27.75 7.09
N VAL A 40 8.25 -27.59 7.95
CA VAL A 40 8.50 -28.50 9.08
C VAL A 40 7.32 -28.51 10.04
N LEU A 41 6.85 -27.33 10.45
CA LEU A 41 5.70 -27.22 11.35
C LEU A 41 4.44 -27.79 10.72
N LEU A 42 4.17 -27.49 9.45
CA LEU A 42 3.02 -28.03 8.73
C LEU A 42 3.07 -29.56 8.65
N TRP A 43 4.25 -30.12 8.40
CA TRP A 43 4.44 -31.57 8.39
C TRP A 43 4.11 -32.21 9.74
N VAL A 44 4.58 -31.61 10.85
CA VAL A 44 4.27 -32.06 12.21
C VAL A 44 2.76 -32.02 12.46
N GLN A 45 2.07 -30.94 12.05
CA GLN A 45 0.62 -30.82 12.24
C GLN A 45 -0.16 -31.83 11.39
N ILE A 46 0.25 -32.09 10.16
CA ILE A 46 -0.37 -33.13 9.31
C ILE A 46 -0.25 -34.50 9.98
N TYR A 47 0.93 -34.84 10.51
CA TYR A 47 1.14 -36.10 11.22
C TYR A 47 0.26 -36.19 12.48
N ALA A 48 0.20 -35.12 13.28
CA ALA A 48 -0.67 -35.06 14.45
C ALA A 48 -2.17 -35.22 14.09
N PHE A 49 -2.60 -34.62 12.99
CA PHE A 49 -3.97 -34.74 12.49
C PHE A 49 -4.35 -36.18 12.12
N THR A 50 -3.43 -36.94 11.51
CA THR A 50 -3.68 -38.36 11.21
C THR A 50 -3.89 -39.20 12.46
N LYS A 51 -3.19 -38.90 13.56
CA LYS A 51 -3.40 -39.57 14.85
C LYS A 51 -4.72 -39.20 15.51
N LEU A 52 -5.15 -37.93 15.37
CA LEU A 52 -6.44 -37.49 15.90
C LEU A 52 -7.61 -38.26 15.27
N ALA A 53 -7.52 -38.56 13.98
CA ALA A 53 -8.56 -39.31 13.26
C ALA A 53 -8.78 -40.72 13.84
N ASP A 54 -7.78 -41.30 14.49
CA ASP A 54 -7.85 -42.62 15.11
C ASP A 54 -8.33 -42.57 16.58
N GLU A 55 -7.98 -41.52 17.34
CA GLU A 55 -8.18 -41.46 18.80
C GLU A 55 -9.25 -40.45 19.29
N GLY A 56 -9.70 -39.52 18.45
CA GLY A 56 -10.91 -38.71 18.68
C GLY A 56 -10.92 -37.83 19.94
N SER A 57 -9.82 -37.14 20.26
CA SER A 57 -9.69 -36.30 21.47
C SER A 57 -9.82 -34.80 21.20
N GLU A 58 -10.68 -34.10 21.95
CA GLU A 58 -10.83 -32.63 21.89
C GLU A 58 -9.52 -31.88 22.22
N THR A 59 -8.71 -32.41 23.14
CA THR A 59 -7.41 -31.83 23.52
C THR A 59 -6.45 -31.77 22.32
N VAL A 60 -6.44 -32.83 21.51
CA VAL A 60 -5.57 -32.92 20.33
C VAL A 60 -6.03 -31.96 19.22
N LEU A 61 -7.33 -31.69 19.10
CA LEU A 61 -7.84 -30.70 18.15
C LEU A 61 -7.33 -29.29 18.48
N VAL A 62 -7.33 -28.93 19.75
CA VAL A 62 -6.87 -27.64 20.28
C VAL A 62 -5.35 -27.46 20.12
N GLU A 63 -4.59 -28.55 20.23
CA GLU A 63 -3.14 -28.59 20.00
C GLU A 63 -2.80 -28.50 18.50
N ILE A 64 -3.58 -29.15 17.63
CA ILE A 64 -3.45 -29.01 16.17
C ILE A 64 -3.67 -27.56 15.75
N LEU A 65 -4.73 -26.94 16.28
CA LEU A 65 -5.04 -25.55 16.01
C LEU A 65 -3.90 -24.62 16.43
N ASP A 66 -3.27 -24.86 17.58
CA ASP A 66 -2.09 -24.12 18.05
C ASP A 66 -0.93 -24.14 17.05
N GLY A 67 -0.55 -25.33 16.58
CA GLY A 67 0.55 -25.42 15.62
C GLY A 67 0.14 -24.94 14.22
N LEU A 68 -1.14 -25.01 13.83
CA LEU A 68 -1.61 -24.38 12.59
C LEU A 68 -1.57 -22.85 12.68
N LEU A 69 -1.87 -22.28 13.86
CA LEU A 69 -1.69 -20.85 14.12
C LEU A 69 -0.20 -20.47 14.03
N LEU A 70 0.70 -21.30 14.55
CA LEU A 70 2.15 -21.09 14.40
C LEU A 70 2.59 -21.17 12.94
N VAL A 71 2.12 -22.15 12.16
CA VAL A 71 2.37 -22.21 10.70
C VAL A 71 1.88 -20.93 10.02
N PHE A 72 0.69 -20.47 10.40
CA PHE A 72 0.10 -19.25 9.84
C PHE A 72 0.97 -18.02 10.16
N ILE A 73 1.58 -17.92 11.35
CA ILE A 73 2.56 -16.86 11.66
C ILE A 73 3.74 -16.90 10.67
N PHE A 74 4.34 -18.07 10.40
CA PHE A 74 5.48 -18.16 9.48
C PHE A 74 5.11 -17.76 8.05
N VAL A 75 3.98 -18.25 7.54
CA VAL A 75 3.47 -17.90 6.20
C VAL A 75 3.20 -16.40 6.09
N GLU A 76 2.72 -15.78 7.16
CA GLU A 76 2.44 -14.35 7.19
C GLU A 76 3.67 -13.48 7.23
N LEU A 77 4.66 -13.87 8.03
CA LEU A 77 5.96 -13.20 8.02
C LEU A 77 6.57 -13.27 6.60
N LEU A 78 6.41 -14.40 5.90
CA LEU A 78 6.89 -14.54 4.53
C LEU A 78 6.12 -13.60 3.58
N PHE A 79 4.80 -13.48 3.75
CA PHE A 79 4.00 -12.51 2.99
C PHE A 79 4.44 -11.07 3.25
N ALA A 80 4.68 -10.68 4.51
CA ALA A 80 5.16 -9.35 4.88
C ALA A 80 6.53 -9.04 4.25
N VAL A 81 7.48 -9.99 4.35
CA VAL A 81 8.81 -9.88 3.71
C VAL A 81 8.68 -9.69 2.20
N ARG A 82 7.81 -10.47 1.54
CA ARG A 82 7.56 -10.34 0.10
C ARG A 82 6.90 -9.01 -0.26
N ALA A 83 5.98 -8.52 0.58
CA ALA A 83 5.32 -7.24 0.37
C ALA A 83 6.32 -6.08 0.45
N THR A 84 7.25 -6.11 1.41
CA THR A 84 8.34 -5.12 1.52
C THR A 84 9.26 -5.15 0.29
N LEU A 85 9.62 -6.35 -0.20
CA LEU A 85 10.45 -6.51 -1.40
C LEU A 85 9.81 -5.90 -2.66
N ARG A 86 8.49 -6.09 -2.84
CA ARG A 86 7.79 -5.66 -4.06
C ARG A 86 7.66 -4.15 -4.18
N SER A 87 7.53 -3.45 -3.06
CA SER A 87 7.12 -2.05 -3.10
C SER A 87 8.27 -1.06 -3.25
N HIS A 88 9.51 -1.34 -2.77
CA HIS A 88 10.70 -0.44 -2.79
C HIS A 88 10.46 1.04 -2.37
N GLU A 89 9.24 1.38 -1.97
CA GLU A 89 8.73 2.67 -1.54
C GLU A 89 7.53 2.37 -0.63
N ILE A 90 7.58 2.81 0.62
CA ILE A 90 6.53 2.51 1.61
C ILE A 90 5.34 3.45 1.33
N VAL A 91 4.48 3.04 0.40
CA VAL A 91 3.16 3.65 0.26
C VAL A 91 2.38 3.33 1.55
N ALA A 92 1.90 4.36 2.24
CA ALA A 92 1.25 4.21 3.55
C ALA A 92 -0.02 3.34 3.49
N GLU A 93 -0.75 3.35 2.36
CA GLU A 93 -2.00 2.62 2.21
C GLU A 93 -1.83 1.09 2.23
N PRO A 94 -0.95 0.46 1.42
CA PRO A 94 -0.63 -0.95 1.55
C PRO A 94 -0.12 -1.34 2.94
N PHE A 95 0.70 -0.51 3.57
CA PHE A 95 1.23 -0.79 4.89
C PHE A 95 0.13 -0.81 5.96
N LEU A 96 -0.79 0.16 5.94
CA LEU A 96 -1.93 0.21 6.85
C LEU A 96 -2.88 -0.98 6.65
N ILE A 97 -3.13 -1.38 5.40
CA ILE A 97 -3.96 -2.56 5.10
C ILE A 97 -3.33 -3.83 5.67
N VAL A 98 -2.02 -4.03 5.46
CA VAL A 98 -1.31 -5.18 6.03
C VAL A 98 -1.36 -5.13 7.57
N GLY A 99 -1.16 -3.96 8.17
CA GLY A 99 -1.27 -3.78 9.62
C GLY A 99 -2.66 -4.15 10.17
N ILE A 100 -3.73 -3.74 9.49
CA ILE A 100 -5.11 -4.09 9.86
C ILE A 100 -5.32 -5.61 9.77
N ILE A 101 -4.89 -6.24 8.67
CA ILE A 101 -5.02 -7.69 8.47
C ILE A 101 -4.28 -8.46 9.57
N VAL A 102 -3.04 -8.07 9.88
CA VAL A 102 -2.22 -8.69 10.94
C VAL A 102 -2.91 -8.57 12.30
N CYS A 103 -3.46 -7.41 12.64
CA CYS A 103 -4.18 -7.23 13.90
C CYS A 103 -5.45 -8.09 13.98
N ILE A 104 -6.22 -8.17 12.88
CA ILE A 104 -7.43 -9.00 12.84
C ILE A 104 -7.09 -10.48 12.99
N LYS A 105 -6.05 -10.95 12.29
CA LYS A 105 -5.54 -12.30 12.48
C LYS A 105 -5.24 -12.56 13.95
N GLU A 106 -4.48 -11.67 14.57
CA GLU A 106 -3.93 -11.92 15.90
C GLU A 106 -5.07 -11.97 16.94
N ILE A 107 -6.13 -11.18 16.73
CA ILE A 107 -7.40 -11.32 17.48
C ILE A 107 -7.96 -12.74 17.38
N VAL A 108 -8.02 -13.34 16.17
CA VAL A 108 -8.55 -14.70 15.97
C VAL A 108 -7.65 -15.74 16.64
N VAL A 109 -6.34 -15.64 16.42
CA VAL A 109 -5.31 -16.52 17.00
C VAL A 109 -5.40 -16.50 18.52
N LEU A 110 -5.41 -15.31 19.11
CA LEU A 110 -5.41 -15.12 20.54
C LEU A 110 -6.75 -15.52 21.17
N SER A 111 -7.88 -15.30 20.49
CA SER A 111 -9.20 -15.76 20.96
C SER A 111 -9.27 -17.28 21.07
N VAL A 112 -8.70 -17.99 20.10
CA VAL A 112 -8.59 -19.45 20.12
C VAL A 112 -7.70 -19.92 21.27
N GLN A 113 -6.53 -19.31 21.46
CA GLN A 113 -5.64 -19.67 22.56
C GLN A 113 -6.27 -19.36 23.93
N SER A 114 -7.00 -18.24 24.03
CA SER A 114 -7.71 -17.82 25.24
C SER A 114 -8.79 -18.82 25.65
N ALA A 115 -9.44 -19.50 24.70
CA ALA A 115 -10.44 -20.52 25.01
C ALA A 115 -9.86 -21.67 25.86
N LYS A 116 -8.56 -21.94 25.76
CA LYS A 116 -7.85 -22.94 26.58
C LYS A 116 -7.70 -22.51 28.04
N LEU A 117 -7.72 -21.20 28.30
CA LEU A 117 -7.49 -20.58 29.60
C LEU A 117 -8.78 -20.35 30.39
N LEU A 118 -9.93 -20.84 29.92
CA LEU A 118 -11.22 -20.55 30.54
C LEU A 118 -11.31 -20.99 32.01
N SER A 119 -10.55 -22.03 32.38
CA SER A 119 -10.42 -22.49 33.77
C SER A 119 -9.48 -21.63 34.63
N ASP A 120 -8.64 -20.79 34.03
CA ASP A 120 -7.67 -19.91 34.69
C ASP A 120 -8.08 -18.44 34.54
N GLY A 121 -8.97 -17.99 35.44
CA GLY A 121 -9.62 -16.68 35.37
C GLY A 121 -8.67 -15.48 35.19
N PRO A 122 -7.56 -15.37 35.95
CA PRO A 122 -6.58 -14.29 35.77
C PRO A 122 -5.93 -14.27 34.39
N GLU A 123 -5.48 -15.42 33.87
CA GLU A 123 -4.85 -15.48 32.55
C GLU A 123 -5.86 -15.21 31.43
N PHE A 124 -7.08 -15.74 31.55
CA PHE A 124 -8.17 -15.46 30.64
C PHE A 124 -8.51 -13.97 30.58
N ALA A 125 -8.60 -13.29 31.73
CA ALA A 125 -8.88 -11.85 31.78
C ALA A 125 -7.78 -11.02 31.09
N ARG A 126 -6.51 -11.44 31.23
CA ARG A 126 -5.38 -10.80 30.55
C ARG A 126 -5.47 -10.99 29.04
N ALA A 127 -5.77 -12.21 28.58
CA ALA A 127 -5.87 -12.52 27.16
C ALA A 127 -7.05 -11.79 26.49
N ILE A 128 -8.20 -11.69 27.17
CA ILE A 128 -9.34 -10.88 26.71
C ILE A 128 -8.99 -9.39 26.65
N THR A 129 -8.20 -8.89 27.61
CA THR A 129 -7.72 -7.50 27.60
C THR A 129 -6.82 -7.24 26.39
N GLU A 130 -5.92 -8.18 26.09
CA GLU A 130 -5.04 -8.11 24.94
C GLU A 130 -5.84 -8.10 23.62
N VAL A 131 -6.83 -8.99 23.47
CA VAL A 131 -7.77 -8.96 22.33
C VAL A 131 -8.47 -7.60 22.22
N GLY A 132 -8.89 -7.01 23.34
CA GLY A 132 -9.48 -5.67 23.37
C GLY A 132 -8.53 -4.57 22.89
N ILE A 133 -7.26 -4.61 23.30
CA ILE A 133 -6.21 -3.68 22.85
C ILE A 133 -5.99 -3.80 21.35
N LEU A 134 -5.88 -5.03 20.84
CA LEU A 134 -5.77 -5.30 19.41
C LEU A 134 -6.99 -4.78 18.63
N GLY A 135 -8.20 -4.96 19.15
CA GLY A 135 -9.41 -4.37 18.57
C GLY A 135 -9.36 -2.84 18.50
N GLY A 136 -8.86 -2.20 19.56
CA GLY A 136 -8.59 -0.75 19.57
C GLY A 136 -7.56 -0.33 18.52
N LEU A 137 -6.49 -1.11 18.34
CA LEU A 137 -5.48 -0.87 17.31
C LEU A 137 -6.06 -1.00 15.90
N VAL A 138 -6.92 -1.98 15.64
CA VAL A 138 -7.63 -2.11 14.35
C VAL A 138 -8.46 -0.88 14.05
N LEU A 139 -9.20 -0.36 15.04
CA LEU A 139 -9.99 0.87 14.88
C LEU A 139 -9.09 2.08 14.58
N LEU A 140 -7.99 2.22 15.31
CA LEU A 140 -7.02 3.30 15.10
C LEU A 140 -6.43 3.26 13.68
N LEU A 141 -5.98 2.09 13.23
CA LEU A 141 -5.43 1.90 11.89
C LEU A 141 -6.48 2.12 10.80
N SER A 142 -7.73 1.69 11.03
CA SER A 142 -8.85 1.93 10.12
C SER A 142 -9.18 3.41 9.99
N ILE A 143 -9.15 4.16 11.09
CA ILE A 143 -9.32 5.63 11.09
C ILE A 143 -8.15 6.29 10.34
N ALA A 144 -6.91 5.87 10.59
CA ALA A 144 -5.75 6.39 9.87
C ALA A 144 -5.85 6.15 8.35
N MET A 145 -6.29 4.95 7.95
CA MET A 145 -6.55 4.61 6.55
C MET A 145 -7.66 5.48 5.96
N TYR A 146 -8.75 5.68 6.69
CA TYR A 146 -9.86 6.54 6.27
C TYR A 146 -9.41 7.99 6.05
N VAL A 147 -8.64 8.56 6.98
CA VAL A 147 -8.09 9.92 6.87
C VAL A 147 -7.14 10.03 5.67
N LEU A 148 -6.31 9.02 5.44
CA LEU A 148 -5.40 9.00 4.28
C LEU A 148 -6.17 8.98 2.95
N ARG A 149 -7.29 8.24 2.90
CA ARG A 149 -8.15 8.21 1.71
C ARG A 149 -8.85 9.52 1.44
N LEU A 150 -9.39 10.18 2.48
CA LEU A 150 -10.09 11.44 2.32
C LEU A 150 -9.19 12.54 1.73
N ARG A 151 -7.94 12.63 2.20
CA ARG A 151 -6.95 13.58 1.66
C ARG A 151 -6.58 13.35 0.20
N ARG A 152 -6.75 12.12 -0.28
CA ARG A 152 -6.48 11.77 -1.68
C ARG A 152 -7.65 12.15 -2.58
N GLU A 153 -8.87 12.02 -2.09
CA GLU A 153 -10.07 12.48 -2.79
C GLU A 153 -10.06 14.02 -2.91
N GLU A 154 -9.76 14.73 -1.82
CA GLU A 154 -9.60 16.20 -1.84
C GLU A 154 -8.53 16.65 -2.86
N ALA A 155 -7.34 16.05 -2.83
CA ALA A 155 -6.28 16.40 -3.79
C ALA A 155 -6.59 16.01 -5.24
N ALA A 156 -7.47 15.02 -5.47
CA ALA A 156 -7.91 14.64 -6.81
C ALA A 156 -8.96 15.60 -7.35
N ASP A 157 -9.86 16.09 -6.49
CA ASP A 157 -10.85 17.11 -6.82
C ASP A 157 -10.18 18.45 -7.11
N ASP A 158 -9.18 18.88 -6.31
CA ASP A 158 -8.42 20.12 -6.55
C ASP A 158 -7.75 20.14 -7.94
N VAL A 159 -7.15 19.03 -8.35
CA VAL A 159 -6.49 18.89 -9.66
C VAL A 159 -7.51 18.84 -10.80
N ALA A 160 -8.68 18.23 -10.56
CA ALA A 160 -9.76 18.19 -11.54
C ALA A 160 -10.37 19.58 -11.76
N GLU A 161 -10.49 20.38 -10.69
CA GLU A 161 -10.99 21.76 -10.74
C GLU A 161 -9.98 22.68 -11.45
N GLU A 162 -8.69 22.58 -11.12
CA GLU A 162 -7.62 23.34 -11.81
C GLU A 162 -7.55 23.01 -13.31
N ALA A 163 -7.76 21.74 -13.69
CA ALA A 163 -7.81 21.32 -15.09
C ALA A 163 -9.07 21.82 -15.82
N ALA A 164 -10.19 21.95 -15.12
CA ALA A 164 -11.44 22.47 -15.68
C ALA A 164 -11.34 23.98 -15.94
N ASP A 165 -10.78 24.73 -14.98
CA ASP A 165 -10.55 26.17 -15.11
C ASP A 165 -9.58 26.50 -16.26
N ALA A 166 -8.49 25.73 -16.38
CA ALA A 166 -7.53 25.90 -17.48
C ALA A 166 -8.14 25.60 -18.86
N ALA A 167 -9.12 24.69 -18.94
CA ALA A 167 -9.83 24.39 -20.18
C ALA A 167 -10.83 25.49 -20.57
N ASP A 168 -11.49 26.11 -19.58
CA ASP A 168 -12.43 27.21 -19.82
C ASP A 168 -11.69 28.48 -20.29
N GLU A 169 -10.55 28.81 -19.67
CA GLU A 169 -9.69 29.92 -20.12
C GLU A 169 -9.18 29.73 -21.55
N ALA A 170 -8.83 28.50 -21.94
CA ALA A 170 -8.35 28.21 -23.28
C ALA A 170 -9.45 28.37 -24.35
N ASP A 171 -10.68 27.93 -24.05
CA ASP A 171 -11.83 28.10 -24.94
C ASP A 171 -12.24 29.58 -25.05
N GLU A 172 -12.18 30.35 -23.96
CA GLU A 172 -12.43 31.79 -23.99
C GLU A 172 -11.36 32.56 -24.80
N ALA A 173 -10.08 32.17 -24.68
CA ALA A 173 -9.00 32.69 -25.49
C ALA A 173 -9.17 32.37 -26.98
N GLU A 174 -9.61 31.16 -27.33
CA GLU A 174 -9.85 30.76 -28.71
C GLU A 174 -11.03 31.54 -29.33
N ARG A 175 -12.14 31.68 -28.60
CA ARG A 175 -13.31 32.46 -29.03
C ARG A 175 -12.99 33.94 -29.23
N SER A 176 -12.17 34.52 -28.37
CA SER A 176 -11.73 35.92 -28.50
C SER A 176 -10.78 36.13 -29.67
N LEU A 177 -9.89 35.18 -29.97
CA LEU A 177 -9.06 35.19 -31.17
C LEU A 177 -9.90 35.03 -32.45
N GLU A 178 -10.91 34.16 -32.45
CA GLU A 178 -11.83 34.03 -33.58
C GLU A 178 -12.62 35.32 -33.81
N GLN A 179 -13.14 35.96 -32.76
CA GLN A 179 -13.84 37.24 -32.86
C GLN A 179 -12.91 38.33 -33.42
N ALA A 180 -11.69 38.45 -32.89
CA ALA A 180 -10.71 39.41 -33.40
C ALA A 180 -10.32 39.13 -34.86
N GLY A 181 -10.25 37.85 -35.26
CA GLY A 181 -10.04 37.43 -36.64
C GLY A 181 -11.18 37.87 -37.57
N ARG A 182 -12.43 37.63 -37.15
CA ARG A 182 -13.63 38.06 -37.90
C ARG A 182 -13.72 39.58 -38.03
N GLU A 183 -13.39 40.32 -36.98
CA GLU A 183 -13.36 41.79 -37.00
C GLU A 183 -12.29 42.32 -37.96
N ARG A 184 -11.08 41.73 -37.94
CA ARG A 184 -10.00 42.08 -38.88
C ARG A 184 -10.38 41.78 -40.33
N GLU A 185 -11.04 40.65 -40.59
CA GLU A 185 -11.51 40.28 -41.91
C GLU A 185 -12.59 41.25 -42.43
N GLN A 186 -13.53 41.64 -41.56
CA GLN A 186 -14.55 42.65 -41.87
C GLN A 186 -13.91 44.01 -42.16
N ALA A 187 -12.98 44.48 -41.33
CA ALA A 187 -12.27 45.75 -41.55
C ALA A 187 -11.48 45.75 -42.87
N GLY A 188 -10.86 44.61 -43.22
CA GLY A 188 -10.16 44.42 -44.50
C GLY A 188 -11.09 44.50 -45.71
N LYS A 189 -12.26 43.85 -45.67
CA LYS A 189 -13.29 43.93 -46.72
C LYS A 189 -13.79 45.37 -46.92
N THR A 190 -14.00 46.11 -45.84
CA THR A 190 -14.44 47.51 -45.90
C THR A 190 -13.40 48.43 -46.52
N ARG A 191 -12.11 48.24 -46.19
CA ARG A 191 -10.99 48.97 -46.82
C ARG A 191 -10.82 48.65 -48.31
N ALA A 192 -10.94 47.38 -48.68
CA ALA A 192 -10.85 46.96 -50.09
C ALA A 192 -12.00 47.52 -50.93
N ALA A 193 -13.21 47.60 -50.37
CA ALA A 193 -14.37 48.21 -51.02
C ALA A 193 -14.23 49.72 -51.21
N ALA A 194 -13.57 50.43 -50.27
CA ALA A 194 -13.29 51.85 -50.37
C ALA A 194 -12.26 52.16 -51.47
N GLY A 195 -11.14 51.44 -51.53
CA GLY A 195 -10.10 51.65 -52.55
C GLY A 195 -10.56 51.36 -53.98
N LYS A 196 -11.54 50.46 -54.17
CA LYS A 196 -12.12 50.17 -55.49
C LYS A 196 -13.02 51.30 -56.02
N ARG A 197 -13.52 52.19 -55.16
CA ARG A 197 -14.34 53.35 -55.56
C ARG A 197 -13.51 54.56 -55.99
N GLU A 198 -12.27 54.70 -55.50
CA GLU A 198 -11.38 55.81 -55.88
C GLU A 198 -10.63 55.55 -57.19
N GLY A 199 -10.40 54.30 -57.58
CA GLY A 199 -9.72 53.95 -58.84
C GLY A 199 -10.60 53.96 -60.10
N GLN A 200 -11.88 54.33 -59.99
CA GLN A 200 -12.84 54.31 -61.10
C GLN A 200 -13.37 55.70 -61.47
N SER A 201 -12.76 56.76 -60.93
CA SER A 201 -13.09 58.16 -61.24
C SER A 201 -12.06 58.82 -62.15
#